data_AF-D8FGL0-F1
#
_entry.id   AF-D8FGL0-F1
#
_cell.length_a   1.000
_cell.length_b   1.000
_cell.length_c   1.000
_cell.angle_alpha   90.00
_cell.angle_beta   90.00
_cell.angle_gamma   90.00
#
_symmetry.space_group_name_H-M   'P 1'
#
loop_
_entity.id
_entity.type
_entity.pdbx_description
1 polymer ?
#
loop_
_entity_poly.entity_id
_entity_poly.type
_entity_poly.pdbx_seq_one_letter_code
_entity_poly.pdbx_strand_id
1 'polypeptide(L)'
;MNLKKKLLVFTLSIVTITSSSVFAAGKLPKEASNTKIDIYINNQIKAIPDTYGKAYLDKTNDRVMVPIRYITEELGAYIQFYTEAQTNKQGILIGGVGTKLIKMNIGEKQATFHENSGKEVIETDAAPILYDGRTYVPIRFISEAMGLKVNWKDNNVYIEGSFKNKPKDTDKNIEKNTDENKSSNASKNSLDELFKNTDKNDREDKSLVGEKSNLYM
;
A
#
# COMPACT_ATOMS: atom_id res chain seq x y z
N MET A 1 -28.18 73.45 -4.32
CA MET A 1 -27.62 72.96 -3.04
C MET A 1 -28.56 71.91 -2.47
N ASN A 2 -28.12 70.65 -2.44
CA ASN A 2 -28.43 69.59 -1.46
C ASN A 2 -28.37 68.20 -2.10
N LEU A 3 -27.18 67.63 -1.97
CA LEU A 3 -26.81 66.25 -2.18
C LEU A 3 -27.57 65.38 -1.16
N LYS A 4 -28.50 64.52 -1.62
CA LYS A 4 -28.98 63.40 -0.78
C LYS A 4 -28.36 62.10 -1.30
N LYS A 5 -27.69 61.44 -0.37
CA LYS A 5 -26.64 60.43 -0.51
C LYS A 5 -27.16 59.17 -1.21
N LYS A 6 -26.41 58.68 -2.22
CA LYS A 6 -26.54 57.30 -2.72
C LYS A 6 -25.98 56.36 -1.67
N LEU A 7 -26.83 55.55 -1.03
CA LEU A 7 -26.40 54.42 -0.22
C LEU A 7 -26.27 53.22 -1.16
N LEU A 8 -25.05 53.01 -1.65
CA LEU A 8 -24.69 51.85 -2.48
C LEU A 8 -24.26 50.74 -1.51
N VAL A 9 -25.21 49.86 -1.17
CA VAL A 9 -24.94 48.67 -0.38
C VAL A 9 -24.29 47.65 -1.31
N PHE A 10 -22.97 47.49 -1.23
CA PHE A 10 -22.24 46.39 -1.86
C PHE A 10 -22.35 45.18 -0.94
N THR A 11 -23.36 44.33 -1.15
CA THR A 11 -23.39 43.00 -0.53
C THR A 11 -22.35 42.15 -1.24
N LEU A 12 -21.14 42.10 -0.69
CA LEU A 12 -20.14 41.12 -1.07
C LEU A 12 -20.61 39.75 -0.58
N SER A 13 -21.45 39.09 -1.38
CA SER A 13 -21.83 37.70 -1.18
C SER A 13 -20.57 36.84 -1.38
N ILE A 14 -19.86 36.57 -0.28
CA ILE A 14 -18.85 35.53 -0.23
C ILE A 14 -19.60 34.22 -0.38
N VAL A 15 -19.70 33.74 -1.63
CA VAL A 15 -20.07 32.36 -1.92
C VAL A 15 -18.88 31.52 -1.46
N THR A 16 -18.86 31.14 -0.17
CA THR A 16 -17.98 30.09 0.30
C THR A 16 -18.46 28.79 -0.34
N ILE A 17 -17.89 28.45 -1.49
CA ILE A 17 -17.94 27.09 -2.02
C ILE A 17 -17.09 26.26 -1.06
N THR A 18 -17.65 25.89 0.09
CA THR A 18 -17.11 24.77 0.84
C THR A 18 -17.46 23.54 0.02
N SER A 19 -16.57 23.18 -0.91
CA SER A 19 -16.55 21.86 -1.50
C SER A 19 -16.20 20.87 -0.38
N SER A 20 -17.15 20.58 0.51
CA SER A 20 -17.15 19.34 1.24
C SER A 20 -17.36 18.27 0.18
N SER A 21 -16.26 17.86 -0.45
CA SER A 21 -16.21 16.59 -1.14
C SER A 21 -16.60 15.57 -0.08
N VAL A 22 -17.84 15.12 -0.16
CA VAL A 22 -18.31 13.98 0.60
C VAL A 22 -17.52 12.81 0.02
N PHE A 23 -16.32 12.58 0.56
CA PHE A 23 -15.61 11.33 0.37
C PHE A 23 -16.46 10.27 1.07
N ALA A 24 -17.47 9.78 0.36
CA ALA A 24 -18.31 8.69 0.83
C ALA A 24 -17.40 7.52 1.22
N ALA A 25 -17.70 6.89 2.35
CA ALA A 25 -17.04 5.66 2.76
C ALA A 25 -17.00 4.70 1.57
N GLY A 26 -15.81 4.21 1.22
CA GLY A 26 -15.57 3.48 -0.02
C GLY A 26 -16.57 2.35 -0.23
N LYS A 27 -17.09 2.22 -1.45
CA LYS A 27 -17.94 1.08 -1.79
C LYS A 27 -17.11 -0.21 -1.70
N LEU A 28 -17.75 -1.32 -1.38
CA LEU A 28 -17.12 -2.63 -1.40
C LEU A 28 -17.38 -3.34 -2.74
N PRO A 29 -16.47 -4.20 -3.21
CA PRO A 29 -16.71 -5.06 -4.37
C PRO A 29 -17.95 -5.94 -4.21
N LYS A 30 -18.51 -6.42 -5.32
CA LYS A 30 -19.70 -7.31 -5.30
C LYS A 30 -19.38 -8.67 -4.65
N GLU A 31 -18.11 -9.02 -4.64
CA GLU A 31 -17.52 -10.23 -4.09
C GLU A 31 -17.37 -10.13 -2.57
N ALA A 32 -17.56 -8.95 -1.97
CA ALA A 32 -17.52 -8.79 -0.53
C ALA A 32 -18.68 -9.49 0.17
N SER A 33 -18.36 -10.26 1.21
CA SER A 33 -19.30 -10.82 2.17
C SER A 33 -19.79 -9.75 3.15
N ASN A 34 -21.00 -9.96 3.70
CA ASN A 34 -21.55 -9.12 4.78
C ASN A 34 -20.96 -9.46 6.16
N THR A 35 -20.02 -10.40 6.23
CA THR A 35 -19.36 -10.79 7.47
C THR A 35 -18.54 -9.62 8.01
N LYS A 36 -18.80 -9.22 9.26
CA LYS A 36 -17.95 -8.23 9.94
C LYS A 36 -16.62 -8.88 10.27
N ILE A 37 -15.54 -8.23 9.83
CA ILE A 37 -14.16 -8.65 10.08
C ILE A 37 -13.48 -7.57 10.89
N ASP A 38 -13.06 -7.90 12.10
CA ASP A 38 -12.17 -7.03 12.88
C ASP A 38 -10.72 -7.51 12.72
N ILE A 39 -9.80 -6.55 12.65
CA ILE A 39 -8.36 -6.81 12.54
C ILE A 39 -7.70 -6.37 13.84
N TYR A 40 -6.98 -7.30 14.45
CA TYR A 40 -6.22 -7.11 15.67
C TYR A 40 -4.74 -7.12 15.32
N ILE A 41 -4.02 -6.08 15.74
CA ILE A 41 -2.56 -6.01 15.64
C ILE A 41 -2.02 -5.87 17.06
N ASN A 42 -1.16 -6.79 17.48
CA ASN A 42 -0.64 -6.85 18.86
C ASN A 42 -1.79 -6.84 19.91
N ASN A 43 -2.82 -7.66 19.67
CA ASN A 43 -4.01 -7.80 20.51
C ASN A 43 -4.89 -6.54 20.64
N GLN A 44 -4.60 -5.48 19.90
CA GLN A 44 -5.42 -4.28 19.85
C GLN A 44 -6.25 -4.25 18.57
N ILE A 45 -7.53 -3.93 18.69
CA ILE A 45 -8.37 -3.68 17.51
C ILE A 45 -7.86 -2.43 16.78
N LYS A 46 -7.63 -2.58 15.48
CA LYS A 46 -7.12 -1.51 14.61
C LYS A 46 -8.15 -1.20 13.55
N ALA A 47 -8.96 -0.18 13.81
CA ALA A 47 -9.97 0.29 12.86
C ALA A 47 -9.30 0.86 11.60
N ILE A 48 -9.85 0.52 10.44
CA ILE A 48 -9.43 1.12 9.17
C ILE A 48 -10.15 2.46 9.03
N PRO A 49 -9.44 3.59 8.88
CA PRO A 49 -10.08 4.87 8.59
C PRO A 49 -10.92 4.78 7.31
N ASP A 50 -12.14 5.33 7.32
CA ASP A 50 -13.05 5.28 6.16
C ASP A 50 -12.43 5.87 4.88
N THR A 51 -11.50 6.82 5.05
CA THR A 51 -10.74 7.42 3.94
C THR A 51 -9.89 6.40 3.20
N TYR A 52 -9.41 5.36 3.87
CA TYR A 52 -8.57 4.31 3.29
C TYR A 52 -9.40 3.23 2.60
N GLY A 53 -10.69 3.11 2.92
CA GLY A 53 -11.57 2.03 2.45
C GLY A 53 -12.00 1.15 3.61
N LYS A 54 -12.45 -0.07 3.30
CA LYS A 54 -12.94 -1.04 4.31
C LYS A 54 -12.39 -2.42 4.04
N ALA A 55 -11.93 -3.12 5.07
CA ALA A 55 -11.64 -4.54 4.95
C ALA A 55 -12.91 -5.31 4.62
N TYR A 56 -12.77 -6.38 3.84
CA TYR A 56 -13.88 -7.28 3.56
C TYR A 56 -13.37 -8.71 3.37
N LEU A 57 -14.24 -9.68 3.66
CA LEU A 57 -14.01 -11.07 3.28
C LEU A 57 -14.50 -11.27 1.85
N ASP A 58 -13.60 -11.70 0.95
CA ASP A 58 -13.94 -12.05 -0.42
C ASP A 58 -14.55 -13.46 -0.47
N LYS A 59 -15.81 -13.54 -0.93
CA LYS A 59 -16.58 -14.79 -0.98
C LYS A 59 -16.12 -15.76 -2.08
N THR A 60 -15.24 -15.33 -2.99
CA THR A 60 -14.76 -16.14 -4.12
C THR A 60 -13.53 -16.97 -3.77
N ASN A 61 -12.76 -16.53 -2.76
CA ASN A 61 -11.48 -17.12 -2.40
C ASN A 61 -11.27 -17.24 -0.87
N ASP A 62 -12.25 -16.83 -0.07
CA ASP A 62 -12.21 -16.86 1.40
C ASP A 62 -10.97 -16.15 1.97
N ARG A 63 -10.57 -15.02 1.38
CA ARG A 63 -9.48 -14.18 1.88
C ARG A 63 -10.01 -12.84 2.36
N VAL A 64 -9.42 -12.35 3.44
CA VAL A 64 -9.65 -10.97 3.89
C VAL A 64 -8.78 -10.03 3.09
N MET A 65 -9.47 -9.16 2.37
CA MET A 65 -8.90 -8.14 1.52
C MET A 65 -8.91 -6.83 2.29
N VAL A 66 -7.76 -6.15 2.32
CA VAL A 66 -7.61 -4.89 3.04
C VAL A 66 -6.97 -3.83 2.16
N PRO A 67 -7.32 -2.54 2.32
CA PRO A 67 -6.63 -1.48 1.61
C PRO A 67 -5.13 -1.51 1.93
N ILE A 68 -4.28 -1.51 0.92
CA ILE A 68 -2.82 -1.61 1.11
C ILE A 68 -2.26 -0.49 2.00
N ARG A 69 -2.90 0.69 1.99
CA ARG A 69 -2.53 1.82 2.86
C ARG A 69 -2.65 1.50 4.36
N TYR A 70 -3.59 0.65 4.74
CA TYR A 70 -3.72 0.21 6.12
C TYR A 70 -2.49 -0.61 6.56
N ILE A 71 -1.99 -1.48 5.69
CA ILE A 71 -0.77 -2.27 5.93
C ILE A 71 0.43 -1.33 6.11
N THR A 72 0.57 -0.31 5.28
CA THR A 72 1.72 0.61 5.37
C THR A 72 1.71 1.41 6.67
N GLU A 73 0.54 1.90 7.11
CA GLU A 73 0.44 2.73 8.32
C GLU A 73 0.52 1.91 9.61
N GLU A 74 -0.23 0.80 9.71
CA GLU A 74 -0.31 0.04 10.96
C GLU A 74 0.85 -0.94 11.13
N LEU A 75 1.35 -1.52 10.03
CA LEU A 75 2.41 -2.52 10.11
C LEU A 75 3.78 -1.91 9.77
N GLY A 76 3.87 -0.71 9.20
CA GLY A 76 5.16 -0.08 8.89
C GLY A 76 5.81 -0.55 7.59
N ALA A 77 4.98 -0.92 6.62
CA ALA A 77 5.44 -1.30 5.28
C ALA A 77 5.62 -0.06 4.39
N TYR A 78 6.56 -0.13 3.48
CA TYR A 78 6.68 0.77 2.34
C TYR A 78 6.00 0.15 1.12
N ILE A 79 5.41 1.02 0.31
CA ILE A 79 4.70 0.67 -0.91
C ILE A 79 5.21 1.55 -2.05
N GLN A 80 5.44 0.94 -3.20
CA GLN A 80 5.63 1.64 -4.47
C GLN A 80 4.69 1.03 -5.50
N PHE A 81 3.90 1.87 -6.17
CA PHE A 81 3.11 1.46 -7.32
C PHE A 81 3.96 1.53 -8.58
N TYR A 82 3.78 0.57 -9.48
CA TYR A 82 4.44 0.59 -10.78
C TYR A 82 3.45 0.28 -11.91
N THR A 83 3.86 0.66 -13.11
CA THR A 83 3.25 0.20 -14.36
C THR A 83 4.36 -0.38 -15.22
N GLU A 84 4.23 -1.64 -15.62
CA GLU A 84 5.18 -2.27 -16.53
C GLU A 84 5.10 -1.63 -17.92
N ALA A 85 6.22 -1.11 -18.44
CA ALA A 85 6.23 -0.38 -19.70
C ALA A 85 5.79 -1.21 -20.92
N GLN A 86 6.09 -2.52 -20.93
CA GLN A 86 5.80 -3.38 -22.09
C GLN A 86 4.39 -3.96 -22.08
N THR A 87 3.88 -4.32 -20.90
CA THR A 87 2.58 -5.01 -20.76
C THR A 87 1.47 -4.07 -20.30
N ASN A 88 1.81 -2.84 -19.90
CA ASN A 88 0.93 -1.87 -19.24
C ASN A 88 0.24 -2.43 -17.98
N LYS A 89 0.81 -3.49 -17.39
CA LYS A 89 0.31 -4.09 -16.15
C LYS A 89 0.66 -3.19 -14.98
N GLN A 90 -0.33 -2.93 -14.15
CA GLN A 90 -0.13 -2.20 -12.89
C GLN A 90 0.17 -3.19 -11.78
N GLY A 91 0.92 -2.74 -10.78
CA GLY A 91 1.24 -3.56 -9.64
C GLY A 91 1.80 -2.76 -8.47
N ILE A 92 2.20 -3.52 -7.47
CA ILE A 92 2.71 -3.03 -6.20
C ILE A 92 4.01 -3.73 -5.83
N LEU A 93 4.93 -2.94 -5.29
CA LEU A 93 6.15 -3.37 -4.62
C LEU A 93 5.99 -3.05 -3.13
N ILE A 94 6.06 -4.07 -2.28
CA ILE A 94 5.87 -3.96 -0.83
C ILE A 94 7.13 -4.44 -0.12
N GLY A 95 7.62 -3.67 0.84
CA GLY A 95 8.76 -4.09 1.66
C GLY A 95 8.84 -3.35 2.99
N GLY A 96 9.70 -3.80 3.87
CA GLY A 96 10.00 -3.20 5.17
C GLY A 96 11.49 -3.31 5.47
N VAL A 97 11.94 -2.63 6.53
CA VAL A 97 13.36 -2.72 6.92
C VAL A 97 13.66 -4.15 7.38
N GLY A 98 14.59 -4.80 6.68
CA GLY A 98 14.99 -6.18 6.97
C GLY A 98 14.00 -7.26 6.53
N THR A 99 13.01 -6.93 5.69
CA THR A 99 12.10 -7.91 5.09
C THR A 99 12.46 -8.15 3.62
N LYS A 100 11.92 -9.23 3.04
CA LYS A 100 11.93 -9.45 1.59
C LYS A 100 11.14 -8.36 0.88
N LEU A 101 11.54 -8.02 -0.34
CA LEU A 101 10.78 -7.14 -1.23
C LEU A 101 9.80 -8.00 -2.05
N ILE A 102 8.52 -7.66 -2.02
CA ILE A 102 7.44 -8.43 -2.65
C ILE A 102 6.87 -7.63 -3.81
N LYS A 103 6.94 -8.17 -5.02
CA LYS A 103 6.30 -7.65 -6.23
C LYS A 103 5.02 -8.43 -6.50
N MET A 104 3.91 -7.73 -6.72
CA MET A 104 2.65 -8.33 -7.16
C MET A 104 2.01 -7.49 -8.25
N ASN A 105 1.46 -8.14 -9.29
CA ASN A 105 0.66 -7.47 -10.32
C ASN A 105 -0.81 -7.43 -9.90
N ILE A 106 -1.51 -6.35 -10.23
CA ILE A 106 -2.97 -6.26 -10.02
C ILE A 106 -3.67 -7.30 -10.89
N GLY A 107 -4.55 -8.10 -10.29
CA GLY A 107 -5.33 -9.15 -10.96
C GLY A 107 -4.61 -10.48 -11.13
N GLU A 108 -3.34 -10.60 -10.71
CA GLU A 108 -2.57 -11.84 -10.81
C GLU A 108 -2.34 -12.49 -9.45
N LYS A 109 -2.41 -13.81 -9.43
CA LYS A 109 -2.22 -14.66 -8.25
C LYS A 109 -0.74 -15.05 -8.03
N GLN A 110 0.19 -14.24 -8.49
CA GLN A 110 1.63 -14.50 -8.36
C GLN A 110 2.29 -13.35 -7.61
N ALA A 111 3.19 -13.72 -6.70
CA ALA A 111 4.05 -12.80 -5.98
C ALA A 111 5.51 -13.18 -6.23
N THR A 112 6.32 -12.20 -6.61
CA THR A 112 7.76 -12.37 -6.78
C THR A 112 8.48 -11.76 -5.58
N PHE A 113 9.26 -12.58 -4.89
CA PHE A 113 10.13 -12.18 -3.80
C PHE A 113 11.51 -11.89 -4.34
N HIS A 114 12.02 -10.69 -4.05
CA HIS A 114 13.37 -10.28 -4.38
C HIS A 114 14.23 -10.35 -3.12
N GLU A 115 15.26 -11.19 -3.17
CA GLU A 115 16.30 -11.31 -2.15
C GLU A 115 17.69 -11.05 -2.77
N ASN A 116 18.68 -10.82 -1.90
CA ASN A 116 20.09 -10.77 -2.31
C ASN A 116 20.56 -12.10 -2.95
N SER A 117 19.88 -13.20 -2.66
CA SER A 117 20.19 -14.57 -3.10
C SER A 117 19.52 -14.96 -4.43
N GLY A 118 18.52 -14.20 -4.91
CA GLY A 118 17.77 -14.52 -6.13
C GLY A 118 16.32 -14.04 -6.12
N LYS A 119 15.54 -14.55 -7.07
CA LYS A 119 14.10 -14.32 -7.19
C LYS A 119 13.35 -15.61 -6.89
N GLU A 120 12.33 -15.54 -6.05
CA GLU A 120 11.41 -16.63 -5.75
C GLU A 120 9.99 -16.22 -6.18
N VAL A 121 9.25 -17.11 -6.85
CA VAL A 121 7.87 -16.85 -7.29
C VAL A 121 6.94 -17.80 -6.56
N ILE A 122 5.92 -17.24 -5.91
CA ILE A 122 4.93 -17.99 -5.13
C ILE A 122 3.53 -17.66 -5.65
N GLU A 123 2.69 -18.68 -5.79
CA GLU A 123 1.28 -18.50 -6.05
C GLU A 123 0.52 -18.11 -4.78
N THR A 124 -0.44 -17.19 -4.94
CA THR A 124 -1.25 -16.65 -3.85
C THR A 124 -2.72 -16.97 -4.10
N ASP A 125 -3.48 -17.31 -3.06
CA ASP A 125 -4.89 -17.68 -3.24
C ASP A 125 -5.77 -16.55 -3.79
N ALA A 126 -5.40 -15.30 -3.52
CA ALA A 126 -6.10 -14.10 -3.95
C ALA A 126 -5.13 -13.08 -4.56
N ALA A 127 -5.51 -12.53 -5.70
CA ALA A 127 -4.75 -11.48 -6.36
C ALA A 127 -4.98 -10.12 -5.68
N PRO A 128 -4.01 -9.19 -5.73
CA PRO A 128 -4.29 -7.79 -5.46
C PRO A 128 -5.34 -7.27 -6.45
N ILE A 129 -6.26 -6.42 -6.00
CA ILE A 129 -7.27 -5.82 -6.88
C ILE A 129 -7.25 -4.30 -6.76
N LEU A 130 -7.56 -3.63 -7.87
CA LEU A 130 -7.84 -2.19 -7.88
C LEU A 130 -9.35 -2.00 -7.87
N TYR A 131 -9.89 -1.42 -6.78
CA TYR A 131 -11.30 -1.16 -6.63
C TYR A 131 -11.54 0.20 -5.97
N ASP A 132 -12.45 1.00 -6.53
CA ASP A 132 -12.80 2.34 -6.01
C ASP A 132 -11.56 3.22 -5.77
N GLY A 133 -10.61 3.19 -6.72
CA GLY A 133 -9.34 3.94 -6.66
C GLY A 133 -8.34 3.45 -5.61
N ARG A 134 -8.58 2.29 -4.99
CA ARG A 134 -7.76 1.72 -3.91
C ARG A 134 -7.26 0.34 -4.29
N THR A 135 -6.03 0.02 -3.92
CA THR A 135 -5.50 -1.33 -4.05
C THR A 135 -5.80 -2.12 -2.79
N TYR A 136 -6.43 -3.28 -2.97
CA TYR A 136 -6.71 -4.24 -1.90
C TYR A 136 -5.81 -5.46 -2.05
N VAL A 137 -5.34 -5.98 -0.92
CA VAL A 137 -4.45 -7.14 -0.87
C VAL A 137 -4.91 -8.16 0.17
N PRO A 138 -4.60 -9.45 -0.01
CA PRO A 138 -4.82 -10.46 1.02
C PRO A 138 -3.91 -10.19 2.23
N ILE A 139 -4.50 -9.76 3.35
CA ILE A 139 -3.74 -9.34 4.54
C ILE A 139 -2.83 -10.44 5.07
N ARG A 140 -3.31 -11.70 5.06
CA ARG A 140 -2.54 -12.85 5.55
C ARG A 140 -1.26 -13.03 4.75
N PHE A 141 -1.40 -13.14 3.43
CA PHE A 141 -0.27 -13.35 2.54
C PHE A 141 0.79 -12.27 2.73
N ILE A 142 0.40 -10.99 2.71
CA ILE A 142 1.36 -9.88 2.89
C ILE A 142 2.05 -9.94 4.26
N SER A 143 1.28 -10.19 5.32
CA SER A 143 1.83 -10.23 6.69
C SER A 143 2.82 -11.39 6.88
N GLU A 144 2.47 -12.59 6.42
CA GLU A 144 3.31 -13.79 6.52
C GLU A 144 4.54 -13.69 5.61
N ALA A 145 4.36 -13.19 4.38
CA ALA A 145 5.45 -12.94 3.42
C ALA A 145 6.52 -11.98 3.97
N MET A 146 6.11 -11.09 4.89
CA MET A 146 6.99 -10.15 5.57
C MET A 146 7.41 -10.62 6.98
N GLY A 147 7.13 -11.88 7.34
CA GLY A 147 7.62 -12.53 8.56
C GLY A 147 6.76 -12.32 9.81
N LEU A 148 5.54 -11.81 9.68
CA LEU A 148 4.62 -11.69 10.81
C LEU A 148 3.79 -12.97 10.97
N LYS A 149 3.42 -13.26 12.21
CA LYS A 149 2.52 -14.36 12.51
C LYS A 149 1.07 -13.89 12.42
N VAL A 150 0.27 -14.64 11.67
CA VAL A 150 -1.16 -14.37 11.49
C VAL A 150 -1.96 -15.53 12.06
N ASN A 151 -2.95 -15.22 12.89
CA ASN A 151 -3.90 -16.17 13.41
C ASN A 151 -5.33 -15.72 13.09
N TRP A 152 -6.25 -16.66 13.07
CA TRP A 152 -7.66 -16.43 12.75
C TRP A 152 -8.54 -17.05 13.81
N LYS A 153 -9.47 -16.25 14.34
CA LYS A 153 -10.43 -16.71 15.35
C LYS A 153 -11.71 -15.91 15.24
N ASP A 154 -12.85 -16.61 15.21
CA ASP A 154 -14.19 -16.00 15.20
C ASP A 154 -14.36 -14.96 14.08
N ASN A 155 -13.93 -15.30 12.86
CA ASN A 155 -13.92 -14.43 11.67
C ASN A 155 -13.02 -13.18 11.77
N ASN A 156 -12.19 -13.08 12.81
CA ASN A 156 -11.28 -11.97 12.99
C ASN A 156 -9.84 -12.36 12.67
N VAL A 157 -9.08 -11.36 12.20
CA VAL A 157 -7.67 -11.51 11.85
C VAL A 157 -6.83 -11.01 13.02
N TYR A 158 -5.88 -11.82 13.48
CA TYR A 158 -4.93 -11.45 14.53
C TYR A 158 -3.53 -11.47 13.95
N ILE A 159 -2.80 -10.37 14.08
CA ILE A 159 -1.44 -10.21 13.59
C ILE A 159 -0.55 -9.89 14.79
N GLU A 160 0.52 -10.66 14.94
CA GLU A 160 1.51 -10.47 15.98
C GLU A 160 2.76 -9.80 15.38
N GLY A 161 3.14 -8.66 15.94
CA GLY A 161 4.29 -7.86 15.54
C GLY A 161 3.94 -6.66 14.67
N SER A 162 4.98 -6.00 14.19
CA SER A 162 4.96 -4.97 13.18
C SER A 162 6.31 -4.98 12.47
N PHE A 163 6.36 -4.43 11.26
CA PHE A 163 7.61 -4.18 10.58
C PHE A 163 8.35 -3.07 11.33
N LYS A 164 9.67 -3.23 11.50
CA LYS A 164 10.50 -2.20 12.12
C LYS A 164 10.47 -0.97 11.23
N ASN A 165 9.64 0.02 11.60
CA ASN A 165 9.78 1.36 11.06
C ASN A 165 11.15 1.89 11.50
N LYS A 166 11.96 2.37 10.56
CA LYS A 166 12.99 3.34 10.91
C LYS A 166 12.27 4.53 11.58
N PRO A 167 12.81 5.14 12.66
CA PRO A 167 12.09 6.15 13.42
C PRO A 167 11.51 7.21 12.48
N LYS A 168 10.19 7.42 12.53
CA LYS A 168 9.60 8.64 12.00
C LYS A 168 10.17 9.76 12.85
N ASP A 169 10.84 10.74 12.24
CA ASP A 169 11.30 11.97 12.88
C ASP A 169 10.12 12.65 13.60
N THR A 170 9.88 12.25 14.83
CA THR A 170 8.87 12.82 15.73
C THR A 170 9.66 13.20 16.97
N ASP A 171 10.35 14.32 16.84
CA ASP A 171 10.59 15.32 17.87
C ASP A 171 11.46 16.44 17.27
N LYS A 172 10.82 17.41 16.62
CA LYS A 172 11.44 18.73 16.45
C LYS A 172 11.41 19.45 17.80
N ASN A 173 12.34 19.08 18.68
CA ASN A 173 13.08 19.97 19.59
C ASN A 173 13.86 19.17 20.63
N ILE A 174 15.02 18.61 20.26
CA ILE A 174 16.23 18.68 21.10
C ILE A 174 17.44 18.73 20.14
N GLU A 175 18.13 19.87 20.11
CA GLU A 175 19.44 20.01 19.48
C GLU A 175 20.51 19.23 20.25
N LYS A 176 21.44 18.65 19.47
CA LYS A 176 22.82 18.23 19.80
C LYS A 176 22.99 17.01 20.72
N ASN A 177 23.36 15.87 20.13
CA ASN A 177 24.78 15.48 20.04
C ASN A 177 24.96 14.23 19.15
N THR A 178 26.21 14.08 18.73
CA THR A 178 26.79 13.39 17.57
C THR A 178 26.67 11.85 17.58
N ASP A 179 26.68 11.26 16.37
CA ASP A 179 27.11 9.88 16.02
C ASP A 179 26.10 8.74 15.69
N GLU A 180 24.81 8.98 15.44
CA GLU A 180 23.89 7.90 14.95
C GLU A 180 23.27 8.09 13.54
N ASN A 181 23.52 9.21 12.86
CA ASN A 181 22.85 9.58 11.60
C ASN A 181 23.35 8.88 10.30
N LYS A 182 24.21 7.85 10.38
CA LYS A 182 24.72 7.15 9.18
C LYS A 182 23.93 5.89 8.81
N SER A 183 23.36 5.19 9.80
CA SER A 183 22.59 3.95 9.57
C SER A 183 21.17 4.23 9.04
N SER A 184 20.63 5.42 9.35
CA SER A 184 19.28 5.84 8.98
C SER A 184 19.13 6.20 7.50
N ASN A 185 20.11 6.86 6.91
CA ASN A 185 20.07 7.19 5.48
C ASN A 185 20.52 6.02 4.60
N ALA A 186 21.41 5.16 5.10
CA ALA A 186 21.89 3.99 4.36
C ALA A 186 20.77 2.98 4.05
N SER A 187 19.94 2.60 5.03
CA SER A 187 18.90 1.57 4.79
C SER A 187 17.70 2.06 3.96
N LYS A 188 17.46 3.38 3.88
CA LYS A 188 16.40 3.94 3.02
C LYS A 188 16.89 4.06 1.58
N ASN A 189 18.11 4.56 1.39
CA ASN A 189 18.77 4.55 0.10
C ASN A 189 18.94 3.12 -0.44
N SER A 190 19.25 2.14 0.42
CA SER A 190 19.35 0.74 -0.01
C SER A 190 18.01 0.15 -0.45
N LEU A 191 16.89 0.48 0.22
CA LEU A 191 15.56 0.04 -0.22
C LEU A 191 15.19 0.72 -1.54
N ASP A 192 15.41 2.03 -1.67
CA ASP A 192 15.18 2.78 -2.92
C ASP A 192 16.03 2.25 -4.08
N GLU A 193 17.28 1.85 -3.82
CA GLU A 193 18.15 1.17 -4.79
C GLU A 193 17.66 -0.23 -5.12
N LEU A 194 17.16 -1.00 -4.14
CA LEU A 194 16.55 -2.32 -4.38
C LEU A 194 15.28 -2.20 -5.25
N PHE A 195 14.40 -1.23 -4.98
CA PHE A 195 13.22 -0.96 -5.81
C PHE A 195 13.64 -0.59 -7.25
N LYS A 196 14.61 0.32 -7.42
CA LYS A 196 15.11 0.74 -8.75
C LYS A 196 15.79 -0.40 -9.52
N ASN A 197 16.61 -1.20 -8.85
CA ASN A 197 17.32 -2.32 -9.48
C ASN A 197 16.36 -3.46 -9.86
N THR A 198 15.30 -3.66 -9.09
CA THR A 198 14.24 -4.62 -9.39
C THR A 198 13.50 -4.24 -10.68
N ASP A 199 13.11 -2.98 -10.81
CA ASP A 199 12.49 -2.45 -12.04
C ASP A 199 13.39 -2.58 -13.27
N LYS A 200 14.72 -2.46 -13.10
CA LYS A 200 15.69 -2.60 -14.20
C LYS A 200 15.91 -4.06 -14.60
N ASN A 201 16.16 -4.94 -13.63
CA ASN A 201 16.43 -6.36 -13.88
C ASN A 201 15.22 -7.08 -14.51
N ASP A 202 14.00 -6.69 -14.15
CA ASP A 202 12.79 -7.23 -14.77
C ASP A 202 12.60 -6.79 -16.23
N ARG A 203 13.13 -5.63 -16.62
CA ARG A 203 13.14 -5.18 -18.02
C ARG A 203 14.18 -5.92 -18.85
N GLU A 204 15.36 -6.19 -18.27
CA GLU A 204 16.46 -6.88 -18.96
C GLU A 204 16.16 -8.38 -19.14
N ASP A 205 15.64 -9.07 -18.12
CA ASP A 205 15.28 -10.49 -18.18
C ASP A 205 14.23 -10.78 -19.28
N LYS A 206 13.20 -9.92 -19.39
CA LYS A 206 12.19 -10.04 -20.47
C LYS A 206 12.74 -9.77 -21.87
N SER A 207 13.80 -8.96 -22.00
CA SER A 207 14.44 -8.71 -23.30
C SER A 207 15.22 -9.92 -23.84
N LEU A 208 15.80 -10.73 -22.94
CA LEU A 208 16.53 -11.95 -23.30
C LEU A 208 15.61 -13.12 -23.69
N VAL A 209 14.38 -13.15 -23.17
CA VAL A 209 13.36 -14.15 -23.54
C VAL A 209 12.78 -13.88 -24.93
N GLY A 210 12.65 -12.60 -25.33
CA GLY A 210 12.15 -12.21 -26.66
C GLY A 210 13.10 -12.48 -27.82
N GLU A 211 14.40 -12.67 -27.56
CA GLU A 211 15.40 -12.92 -28.61
C GLU A 211 15.59 -14.43 -28.89
N LYS A 212 15.22 -15.31 -27.95
CA LYS A 212 15.37 -16.77 -28.11
C LYS A 212 14.23 -17.48 -28.84
N SER A 213 13.17 -16.78 -29.24
CA SER A 213 12.02 -17.37 -29.94
C SER A 213 12.14 -17.43 -31.47
N ASN A 214 13.28 -17.00 -32.06
CA ASN A 214 13.48 -16.98 -33.52
C ASN A 214 14.54 -17.97 -34.05
N LEU A 215 14.89 -19.01 -33.29
CA LEU A 215 15.88 -20.02 -33.73
C LEU A 215 15.30 -21.43 -33.86
N TYR A 216 14.04 -21.57 -34.31
CA TYR A 216 13.51 -22.82 -34.88
C TYR A 216 12.33 -22.50 -35.80
N MET A 217 12.63 -22.21 -37.06
CA MET A 217 11.75 -22.36 -38.24
C MET A 217 12.64 -22.57 -39.45
#